data_AF-A0A4U7BL91-F1
#
_entry.id   AF-A0A4U7BL91-F1
#
_cell.length_a   1.000
_cell.length_b   1.000
_cell.length_c   1.000
_cell.angle_alpha   90.00
_cell.angle_beta   90.00
_cell.angle_gamma   90.00
#
_symmetry.space_group_name_H-M   'P 1'
#
loop_
_entity.id
_entity.type
_entity.pdbx_description
1 polymer ?
#
loop_
_entity_poly.entity_id
_entity_poly.type
_entity_poly.pdbx_seq_one_letter_code
_entity_poly.pdbx_strand_id
1 'polypeptide(L)'
;MKKHLKFYFLIGFLTCFLLACSAKEINPLSTFGDKNDSDPLKIGKSPTLPAKQDTPSLLVGQIFMPEEKNKNFDKLLRNNELQNTMKIDKKPLLQALGSSPSMADSSDWFSLMAANGAVLTVWALAQGNWLWGYTLIDSVSFGDARVWKFRLFANNEVLIQNAKTNTCVNTYGNGVIHSACDESNVYQRFKLIPMSNEAFMLQNTGTKRCLQVPIGDIFYDFHRVSGIYLSTCNAGDNLDQQFYIIPPPFLIRPLYDRR
;
A
#
# COMPACT_ATOMS: atom_id res chain seq x y z
N MET A 1 43.28 41.54 -14.38
CA MET A 1 42.76 40.19 -14.74
C MET A 1 42.25 39.36 -13.57
N LYS A 2 42.97 39.19 -12.46
CA LYS A 2 42.55 38.29 -11.34
C LYS A 2 41.21 38.63 -10.65
N LYS A 3 40.76 39.89 -10.64
CA LYS A 3 39.49 40.30 -10.00
C LYS A 3 38.24 39.93 -10.81
N HIS A 4 38.32 39.97 -12.14
CA HIS A 4 37.18 39.61 -13.00
C HIS A 4 36.91 38.10 -12.99
N LEU A 5 37.95 37.27 -12.91
CA LEU A 5 37.81 35.81 -12.87
C LEU A 5 37.07 35.31 -11.61
N LYS A 6 37.30 35.95 -10.46
CA LYS A 6 36.57 35.65 -9.21
C LYS A 6 35.10 36.06 -9.28
N PHE A 7 34.79 37.15 -9.99
CA PHE A 7 33.43 37.64 -10.15
C PHE A 7 32.60 36.72 -11.07
N TYR A 8 33.19 36.23 -12.17
CA TYR A 8 32.55 35.25 -13.04
C TYR A 8 32.34 33.89 -12.37
N PHE A 9 33.27 33.44 -11.52
CA PHE A 9 33.10 32.21 -10.73
C PHE A 9 31.95 32.33 -9.72
N LEU A 10 31.78 33.51 -9.09
CA LEU A 10 30.70 33.74 -8.12
C LEU A 10 29.31 33.78 -8.81
N ILE A 11 29.22 34.36 -10.01
CA ILE A 11 27.98 34.41 -10.80
C ILE A 11 27.63 33.02 -11.38
N GLY A 12 28.63 32.24 -11.80
CA GLY A 12 28.44 30.85 -12.24
C GLY A 12 27.93 29.93 -11.13
N PHE A 13 28.38 30.13 -9.89
CA PHE A 13 27.89 29.35 -8.74
C PHE A 13 26.46 29.77 -8.34
N LEU A 14 26.13 31.06 -8.41
CA LEU A 14 24.80 31.58 -8.06
C LEU A 14 23.71 31.18 -9.07
N THR A 15 24.08 30.95 -10.33
CA THR A 15 23.13 30.53 -11.38
C THR A 15 22.81 29.04 -11.35
N CYS A 16 23.69 28.19 -10.80
CA CYS A 16 23.40 26.76 -10.59
C CYS A 16 22.40 26.49 -9.44
N PHE A 17 22.28 27.39 -8.46
CA PHE A 17 21.33 27.22 -7.34
C PHE A 17 19.88 27.59 -7.68
N LEU A 18 19.64 28.33 -8.77
CA LEU A 18 18.30 28.78 -9.17
C LEU A 18 17.61 27.85 -10.17
N LEU A 19 18.25 26.73 -10.55
CA LEU A 19 17.65 25.68 -11.38
C LEU A 19 17.17 24.47 -10.56
N ALA A 20 16.97 24.62 -9.25
CA ALA A 20 16.15 23.70 -8.48
C ALA A 20 14.68 23.85 -8.90
N CYS A 21 14.34 23.28 -10.06
CA CYS A 21 12.95 23.05 -10.44
C CYS A 21 12.31 22.21 -9.34
N SER A 22 11.44 22.84 -8.55
CA SER A 22 10.46 22.13 -7.73
C SER A 22 9.67 21.23 -8.68
N ALA A 23 9.96 19.93 -8.66
CA ALA A 23 9.25 18.97 -9.48
C ALA A 23 7.76 19.10 -9.16
N LYS A 24 6.95 19.51 -10.14
CA LYS A 24 5.52 19.66 -9.96
C LYS A 24 4.93 18.30 -9.57
N GLU A 25 4.31 18.22 -8.40
CA GLU A 25 3.65 16.99 -7.94
C GLU A 25 2.56 16.62 -8.93
N ILE A 26 2.78 15.52 -9.67
CA ILE A 26 1.80 14.96 -10.59
C ILE A 26 0.81 14.16 -9.75
N ASN A 27 -0.47 14.30 -10.07
CA ASN A 27 -1.55 13.59 -9.40
C ASN A 27 -1.29 12.06 -9.42
N PRO A 28 -1.17 11.42 -8.23
CA PRO A 28 -0.85 10.00 -8.14
C PRO A 28 -2.07 9.07 -8.36
N LEU A 29 -3.25 9.65 -8.57
CA LEU A 29 -4.48 8.97 -8.89
C LEU A 29 -4.78 9.15 -10.37
N SER A 30 -4.56 8.11 -11.16
CA SER A 30 -4.83 8.09 -12.61
C SER A 30 -6.30 8.40 -12.95
N THR A 31 -7.21 8.27 -11.98
CA THR A 31 -8.68 8.34 -12.19
C THR A 31 -9.39 9.50 -11.49
N PHE A 32 -8.74 10.23 -10.58
CA PHE A 32 -9.42 11.22 -9.71
C PHE A 32 -8.73 12.57 -9.73
N GLY A 33 -9.46 13.64 -10.05
CA GLY A 33 -8.96 15.03 -10.04
C GLY A 33 -8.08 15.39 -11.23
N ASP A 34 -7.68 16.66 -11.31
CA ASP A 34 -6.85 17.15 -12.41
C ASP A 34 -5.42 16.58 -12.34
N LYS A 35 -4.76 16.41 -13.49
CA LYS A 35 -3.38 15.88 -13.57
C LYS A 35 -2.36 16.67 -12.74
N ASN A 36 -2.65 17.94 -12.52
CA ASN A 36 -1.80 18.87 -11.76
C ASN A 36 -2.33 19.15 -10.34
N ASP A 37 -3.39 18.45 -9.92
CA ASP A 37 -3.92 18.55 -8.57
C ASP A 37 -3.07 17.69 -7.62
N SER A 38 -2.47 18.35 -6.62
CA SER A 38 -1.64 17.68 -5.61
C SER A 38 -2.46 17.05 -4.48
N ASP A 39 -3.74 17.41 -4.33
CA ASP A 39 -4.65 16.86 -3.31
C ASP A 39 -6.07 16.60 -3.89
N PRO A 40 -6.19 15.74 -4.93
CA PRO A 40 -7.47 15.49 -5.61
C PRO A 40 -8.56 14.88 -4.73
N LEU A 41 -8.19 14.26 -3.61
CA LEU A 41 -9.13 13.72 -2.62
C LEU A 41 -9.51 14.72 -1.53
N LYS A 42 -8.79 15.84 -1.41
CA LYS A 42 -9.01 16.88 -0.39
C LYS A 42 -8.97 16.34 1.04
N ILE A 43 -8.12 15.34 1.27
CA ILE A 43 -7.91 14.71 2.59
C ILE A 43 -6.57 15.14 3.23
N GLY A 44 -5.89 16.12 2.62
CA GLY A 44 -4.59 16.60 3.05
C GLY A 44 -3.43 15.74 2.53
N LYS A 45 -2.20 16.21 2.76
CA LYS A 45 -0.99 15.54 2.28
C LYS A 45 -0.44 14.46 3.20
N SER A 46 -0.95 14.31 4.42
CA SER A 46 -0.40 13.37 5.39
C SER A 46 -1.52 12.59 6.09
N PRO A 47 -1.28 11.32 6.48
CA PRO A 47 -2.21 10.55 7.29
C PRO A 47 -2.63 11.35 8.53
N THR A 48 -3.94 11.57 8.66
CA THR A 48 -4.55 12.24 9.81
C THR A 48 -5.19 11.19 10.69
N LEU A 49 -4.80 11.15 11.97
CA LEU A 49 -5.20 10.07 12.89
C LEU A 49 -6.70 9.76 12.79
N PRO A 50 -7.09 8.47 12.81
CA PRO A 50 -8.48 8.05 12.86
C PRO A 50 -9.24 8.76 13.97
N ALA A 51 -10.53 9.02 13.73
CA ALA A 51 -11.43 9.46 14.79
C ALA A 51 -11.36 8.46 15.95
N LYS A 52 -11.27 8.97 17.19
CA LYS A 52 -11.18 8.12 18.38
C LYS A 52 -12.42 7.23 18.48
N GLN A 53 -12.20 5.92 18.56
CA GLN A 53 -13.25 4.91 18.78
C GLN A 53 -12.96 4.18 20.09
N ASP A 54 -13.99 3.87 20.88
CA ASP A 54 -13.83 3.08 22.11
C ASP A 54 -13.39 1.64 21.80
N THR A 55 -13.89 1.10 20.69
CA THR A 55 -13.43 -0.16 20.09
C THR A 55 -13.14 0.08 18.61
N PRO A 56 -11.92 -0.22 18.13
CA PRO A 56 -11.61 -0.09 16.72
C PRO A 56 -12.59 -0.92 15.89
N SER A 57 -13.25 -0.26 14.95
CA SER A 57 -14.16 -0.90 13.99
C SER A 57 -13.99 -0.26 12.62
N LEU A 58 -14.23 -1.06 11.58
CA LEU A 58 -14.16 -0.58 10.22
C LEU A 58 -15.21 0.50 9.98
N LEU A 59 -14.81 1.60 9.37
CA LEU A 59 -15.75 2.64 8.97
C LEU A 59 -16.28 2.34 7.58
N VAL A 60 -17.61 2.26 7.46
CA VAL A 60 -18.30 2.32 6.18
C VAL A 60 -18.41 3.80 5.80
N GLY A 61 -17.40 4.32 5.11
CA GLY A 61 -17.39 5.70 4.63
C GLY A 61 -18.39 5.95 3.49
N GLN A 62 -18.65 7.21 3.18
CA GLN A 62 -19.33 7.58 1.93
C GLN A 62 -18.48 7.12 0.74
N ILE A 63 -19.12 6.41 -0.19
CA ILE A 63 -18.45 5.89 -1.37
C ILE A 63 -18.15 7.08 -2.30
N PHE A 64 -16.88 7.44 -2.44
CA PHE A 64 -16.45 8.32 -3.52
C PHE A 64 -16.46 7.52 -4.82
N MET A 65 -17.54 7.64 -5.58
CA MET A 65 -17.57 7.20 -6.97
C MET A 65 -16.79 8.23 -7.80
N PRO A 66 -15.79 7.82 -8.61
CA PRO A 66 -15.18 8.73 -9.57
C PRO A 66 -16.27 9.26 -10.49
N GLU A 67 -16.19 10.55 -10.84
CA GLU A 67 -17.14 11.20 -11.75
C GLU A 67 -17.38 10.29 -12.97
N GLU A 68 -18.57 9.68 -13.04
CA GLU A 68 -18.91 8.64 -14.02
C GLU A 68 -19.21 9.28 -15.39
N LYS A 69 -18.30 10.10 -15.91
CA LYS A 69 -18.41 10.60 -17.29
C LYS A 69 -18.33 9.40 -18.23
N ASN A 70 -19.48 9.06 -18.81
CA ASN A 70 -19.74 8.08 -19.87
C ASN A 70 -20.04 6.63 -19.46
N LYS A 71 -20.51 6.36 -18.24
CA LYS A 71 -21.16 5.05 -17.97
C LYS A 71 -22.67 5.20 -17.96
N ASN A 72 -23.31 4.84 -19.07
CA ASN A 72 -24.75 4.64 -19.12
C ASN A 72 -25.06 3.35 -18.34
N PHE A 73 -25.47 3.49 -17.09
CA PHE A 73 -26.08 2.37 -16.38
C PHE A 73 -27.49 2.18 -16.93
N ASP A 74 -27.58 1.51 -18.07
CA ASP A 74 -28.84 0.88 -18.45
C ASP A 74 -29.24 -0.04 -17.30
N LYS A 75 -30.38 0.27 -16.69
CA LYS A 75 -31.08 -0.59 -15.73
C LYS A 75 -31.46 -1.89 -16.44
N LEU A 76 -30.49 -2.79 -16.63
CA LEU A 76 -30.78 -4.19 -16.86
C LEU A 76 -31.23 -4.77 -15.53
N LEU A 77 -32.56 -4.83 -15.37
CA LEU A 77 -33.24 -5.68 -14.41
C LEU A 77 -32.55 -7.05 -14.40
N ARG A 78 -31.93 -7.39 -13.27
CA ARG A 78 -31.41 -8.72 -13.03
C ARG A 78 -32.57 -9.66 -12.70
N ASN A 79 -33.26 -10.12 -13.74
CA ASN A 79 -34.18 -11.24 -13.64
C ASN A 79 -33.40 -12.56 -13.63
N ASN A 80 -33.62 -13.34 -12.57
CA ASN A 80 -33.50 -14.80 -12.45
C ASN A 80 -32.53 -15.55 -13.39
N GLU A 81 -31.27 -15.69 -12.99
CA GLU A 81 -30.48 -16.90 -13.24
C GLU A 81 -29.49 -17.12 -12.08
N LEU A 82 -30.01 -17.63 -10.96
CA LEU A 82 -29.19 -18.14 -9.85
C LEU A 82 -29.46 -19.63 -9.68
N GLN A 83 -29.30 -20.39 -10.77
CA GLN A 83 -29.16 -21.84 -10.74
C GLN A 83 -28.18 -22.25 -11.83
N ASN A 84 -26.89 -22.04 -11.56
CA ASN A 84 -25.88 -22.93 -12.10
C ASN A 84 -24.85 -23.23 -11.02
N THR A 85 -24.84 -24.51 -10.67
CA THR A 85 -24.09 -25.17 -9.62
C THR A 85 -22.60 -24.85 -9.68
N MET A 86 -22.04 -24.35 -8.57
CA MET A 86 -20.60 -24.46 -8.31
C MET A 86 -20.26 -25.96 -8.20
N LYS A 87 -19.82 -26.56 -9.30
CA LYS A 87 -19.08 -27.82 -9.25
C LYS A 87 -17.73 -27.52 -8.62
N ILE A 88 -17.62 -27.79 -7.32
CA ILE A 88 -16.34 -27.84 -6.63
C ILE A 88 -15.58 -29.03 -7.22
N ASP A 89 -14.67 -28.75 -8.15
CA ASP A 89 -13.78 -29.77 -8.70
C ASP A 89 -12.77 -30.15 -7.62
N LYS A 90 -13.02 -31.27 -6.94
CA LYS A 90 -12.07 -31.87 -6.01
C LYS A 90 -10.98 -32.55 -6.83
N LYS A 91 -9.86 -31.87 -7.02
CA LYS A 91 -8.58 -32.54 -7.32
C LYS A 91 -7.55 -32.19 -6.26
N PRO A 92 -7.10 -33.14 -5.43
CA PRO A 92 -5.81 -33.01 -4.79
C PRO A 92 -4.77 -33.45 -5.83
N LEU A 93 -3.86 -32.56 -6.24
CA LEU A 93 -2.68 -33.00 -6.95
C LEU A 93 -1.46 -32.23 -6.46
N LEU A 94 -0.75 -32.90 -5.57
CA LEU A 94 0.63 -32.62 -5.23
C LEU A 94 1.47 -32.83 -6.50
N GLN A 95 1.71 -31.77 -7.29
CA GLN A 95 2.71 -31.81 -8.36
C GLN A 95 4.08 -31.43 -7.77
N ALA A 96 4.66 -32.38 -7.06
CA ALA A 96 6.11 -32.46 -6.94
C ALA A 96 6.61 -33.26 -8.14
N LEU A 97 7.24 -32.58 -9.12
CA LEU A 97 8.29 -33.06 -10.02
C LEU A 97 8.42 -32.10 -11.24
N GLY A 98 9.50 -31.32 -11.28
CA GLY A 98 10.21 -31.03 -12.54
C GLY A 98 9.82 -29.80 -13.37
N SER A 99 8.71 -29.11 -13.12
CA SER A 99 8.45 -27.80 -13.75
C SER A 99 8.85 -26.68 -12.80
N SER A 100 9.77 -25.81 -13.23
CA SER A 100 9.94 -24.49 -12.61
C SER A 100 8.55 -23.89 -12.41
N PRO A 101 8.16 -23.46 -11.20
CA PRO A 101 6.85 -22.86 -11.02
C PRO A 101 6.81 -21.70 -12.00
N SER A 102 5.91 -21.76 -12.99
CA SER A 102 5.50 -20.52 -13.66
C SER A 102 5.12 -19.61 -12.52
N MET A 103 5.85 -18.52 -12.28
CA MET A 103 5.54 -17.61 -11.19
C MET A 103 4.04 -17.34 -11.31
N ALA A 104 3.26 -17.81 -10.34
CA ALA A 104 1.88 -17.43 -10.29
C ALA A 104 1.88 -15.90 -10.31
N ASP A 105 1.06 -15.27 -11.16
CA ASP A 105 0.98 -13.81 -11.24
C ASP A 105 0.53 -13.17 -9.91
N SER A 106 0.30 -13.98 -8.87
CA SER A 106 -0.04 -13.57 -7.52
C SER A 106 0.57 -14.48 -6.45
N SER A 107 0.89 -13.91 -5.30
CA SER A 107 1.25 -14.64 -4.09
C SER A 107 0.03 -15.23 -3.38
N ASP A 108 0.28 -16.08 -2.39
CA ASP A 108 -0.69 -16.41 -1.35
C ASP A 108 -1.07 -15.16 -0.53
N TRP A 109 -2.14 -15.28 0.25
CA TRP A 109 -2.59 -14.24 1.18
C TRP A 109 -1.69 -14.17 2.41
N PHE A 110 -1.35 -12.95 2.83
CA PHE A 110 -0.51 -12.67 3.98
C PHE A 110 -0.97 -11.42 4.72
N SER A 111 -0.36 -11.14 5.87
CA SER A 111 -0.41 -9.83 6.51
C SER A 111 0.96 -9.17 6.49
N LEU A 112 0.96 -7.86 6.32
CA LEU A 112 2.18 -7.07 6.24
C LEU A 112 2.38 -6.36 7.58
N MET A 113 3.41 -6.75 8.32
CA MET A 113 3.68 -6.27 9.68
C MET A 113 4.89 -5.36 9.70
N ALA A 114 4.77 -4.18 10.30
CA ALA A 114 5.90 -3.32 10.61
C ALA A 114 6.62 -3.78 11.89
N ALA A 115 7.84 -3.31 12.12
CA ALA A 115 8.64 -3.72 13.27
C ALA A 115 8.06 -3.38 14.66
N ASN A 116 7.17 -2.39 14.74
CA ASN A 116 6.42 -2.10 15.97
C ASN A 116 5.20 -3.03 16.18
N GLY A 117 5.04 -4.09 15.38
CA GLY A 117 3.93 -5.04 15.45
C GLY A 117 2.63 -4.56 14.81
N ALA A 118 2.59 -3.32 14.28
CA ALA A 118 1.44 -2.81 13.57
C ALA A 118 1.33 -3.48 12.18
N VAL A 119 0.17 -4.08 11.89
CA VAL A 119 -0.13 -4.62 10.57
C VAL A 119 -0.82 -3.60 9.68
N LEU A 120 -0.40 -3.52 8.42
CA LEU A 120 -1.04 -2.69 7.42
C LEU A 120 -2.50 -3.11 7.26
N THR A 121 -3.43 -2.15 7.32
CA THR A 121 -4.85 -2.43 7.21
C THR A 121 -5.62 -1.30 6.53
N VAL A 122 -6.69 -1.69 5.87
CA VAL A 122 -7.80 -0.78 5.58
C VAL A 122 -8.55 -0.52 6.90
N TRP A 123 -8.88 0.74 7.17
CA TRP A 123 -9.72 1.14 8.30
C TRP A 123 -11.08 1.67 7.83
N ALA A 124 -11.07 2.64 6.91
CA ALA A 124 -12.27 3.11 6.23
C ALA A 124 -12.41 2.39 4.88
N LEU A 125 -13.55 1.76 4.62
CA LEU A 125 -13.75 0.86 3.47
C LEU A 125 -13.89 1.58 2.11
N ALA A 126 -14.22 2.87 2.13
CA ALA A 126 -14.35 3.65 0.90
C ALA A 126 -12.98 3.93 0.29
N GLN A 127 -12.87 3.81 -1.03
CA GLN A 127 -11.62 4.10 -1.76
C GLN A 127 -11.15 5.53 -1.50
N GLY A 128 -9.84 5.75 -1.57
CA GLY A 128 -9.21 7.03 -1.31
C GLY A 128 -8.92 7.30 0.17
N ASN A 129 -9.31 6.41 1.09
CA ASN A 129 -8.96 6.58 2.49
C ASN A 129 -7.54 6.13 2.81
N TRP A 130 -6.93 6.80 3.80
CA TRP A 130 -5.63 6.45 4.36
C TRP A 130 -5.60 5.01 4.87
N LEU A 131 -4.49 4.33 4.62
CA LEU A 131 -4.14 3.07 5.25
C LEU A 131 -3.45 3.33 6.59
N TRP A 132 -3.65 2.40 7.51
CA TRP A 132 -3.18 2.49 8.89
C TRP A 132 -2.44 1.23 9.31
N GLY A 133 -1.68 1.35 10.39
CA GLY A 133 -1.11 0.23 11.13
C GLY A 133 -1.89 0.01 12.43
N TYR A 134 -2.42 -1.20 12.64
CA TYR A 134 -2.99 -1.62 13.91
C TYR A 134 -2.34 -2.92 14.37
N THR A 135 -2.17 -3.14 15.67
CA THR A 135 -1.75 -4.46 16.15
C THR A 135 -2.80 -5.51 15.83
N LEU A 136 -2.41 -6.78 15.78
CA LEU A 136 -3.34 -7.87 15.53
C LEU A 136 -4.44 -7.98 16.60
N ILE A 137 -4.12 -7.65 17.85
CA ILE A 137 -5.07 -7.70 18.99
C ILE A 137 -6.07 -6.55 18.95
N ASP A 138 -5.65 -5.35 18.56
CA ASP A 138 -6.52 -4.17 18.54
C ASP A 138 -7.42 -4.11 17.30
N SER A 139 -7.17 -4.99 16.33
CA SER A 139 -7.87 -5.00 15.03
C SER A 139 -8.52 -6.34 14.70
N VAL A 140 -8.81 -7.18 15.70
CA VAL A 140 -9.47 -8.49 15.50
C VAL A 140 -10.75 -8.35 14.67
N SER A 141 -11.54 -7.31 14.93
CA SER A 141 -12.81 -7.00 14.24
C SER A 141 -12.65 -6.65 12.76
N PHE A 142 -11.43 -6.33 12.29
CA PHE A 142 -11.20 -5.87 10.91
C PHE A 142 -11.20 -7.03 9.90
N GLY A 143 -10.99 -8.26 10.38
CA GLY A 143 -10.98 -9.46 9.52
C GLY A 143 -10.01 -9.32 8.34
N ASP A 144 -10.53 -9.57 7.14
CA ASP A 144 -9.79 -9.57 5.87
C ASP A 144 -9.23 -8.19 5.47
N ALA A 145 -9.60 -7.11 6.15
CA ALA A 145 -9.07 -5.77 5.85
C ALA A 145 -7.56 -5.65 6.15
N ARG A 146 -7.03 -6.59 6.95
CA ARG A 146 -5.61 -6.71 7.32
C ARG A 146 -4.84 -7.71 6.45
N VAL A 147 -5.54 -8.31 5.48
CA VAL A 147 -5.01 -9.39 4.64
C VAL A 147 -4.76 -8.84 3.24
N TRP A 148 -3.61 -9.21 2.68
CA TRP A 148 -3.09 -8.69 1.43
C TRP A 148 -2.55 -9.83 0.58
N LYS A 149 -2.42 -9.57 -0.72
CA LYS A 149 -1.64 -10.41 -1.64
C LYS A 149 -0.81 -9.53 -2.55
N PHE A 150 0.32 -10.06 -3.00
CA PHE A 150 1.09 -9.44 -4.06
C PHE A 150 0.55 -9.91 -5.40
N ARG A 151 0.38 -8.99 -6.35
CA ARG A 151 0.34 -9.32 -7.77
C ARG A 151 1.70 -9.02 -8.36
N LEU A 152 2.35 -10.03 -8.92
CA LEU A 152 3.75 -9.99 -9.32
C LEU A 152 3.87 -9.53 -10.78
N PHE A 153 4.83 -8.65 -11.04
CA PHE A 153 5.23 -8.29 -12.40
C PHE A 153 6.56 -8.95 -12.78
N ALA A 154 6.79 -9.14 -14.07
CA ALA A 154 8.03 -9.71 -14.60
C ALA A 154 9.30 -8.91 -14.24
N ASN A 155 9.18 -7.64 -13.86
CA ASN A 155 10.27 -6.76 -13.46
C ASN A 155 10.50 -6.72 -11.93
N ASN A 156 10.00 -7.71 -11.20
CA ASN A 156 10.08 -7.82 -9.73
C ASN A 156 9.40 -6.65 -8.98
N GLU A 157 8.48 -5.96 -9.63
CA GLU A 157 7.56 -5.03 -8.97
C GLU A 157 6.30 -5.78 -8.54
N VAL A 158 5.57 -5.22 -7.58
CA VAL A 158 4.31 -5.78 -7.11
C VAL A 158 3.22 -4.72 -6.98
N LEU A 159 1.97 -5.11 -7.23
CA LEU A 159 0.82 -4.46 -6.59
C LEU A 159 0.52 -5.15 -5.26
N ILE A 160 0.06 -4.39 -4.28
CA ILE A 160 -0.34 -4.91 -2.97
C ILE A 160 -1.87 -4.80 -2.89
N GLN A 161 -2.58 -5.92 -3.06
CA GLN A 161 -4.04 -5.95 -3.13
C GLN A 161 -4.66 -6.40 -1.81
N ASN A 162 -5.67 -5.67 -1.32
CA ASN A 162 -6.41 -5.99 -0.11
C ASN A 162 -7.47 -7.09 -0.34
N ALA A 163 -7.62 -8.02 0.60
CA ALA A 163 -8.59 -9.10 0.53
C ALA A 163 -10.05 -8.63 0.74
N LYS A 164 -10.28 -7.64 1.61
CA LYS A 164 -11.63 -7.16 1.95
C LYS A 164 -12.23 -6.27 0.88
N THR A 165 -11.46 -5.31 0.37
CA THR A 165 -11.95 -4.26 -0.54
C THR A 165 -11.59 -4.52 -2.00
N ASN A 166 -10.73 -5.51 -2.29
CA ASN A 166 -10.16 -5.76 -3.63
C ASN A 166 -9.42 -4.56 -4.25
N THR A 167 -9.08 -3.55 -3.44
CA THR A 167 -8.31 -2.36 -3.84
C THR A 167 -6.81 -2.59 -3.66
N CYS A 168 -5.99 -1.77 -4.32
CA CYS A 168 -4.53 -1.80 -4.19
C CYS A 168 -4.01 -0.61 -3.39
N VAL A 169 -2.85 -0.79 -2.76
CA VAL A 169 -2.10 0.29 -2.10
C VAL A 169 -1.66 1.32 -3.15
N ASN A 170 -1.91 2.60 -2.90
CA ASN A 170 -1.53 3.71 -3.77
C ASN A 170 -0.85 4.79 -2.92
N THR A 171 0.31 5.30 -3.36
CA THR A 171 0.94 6.44 -2.70
C THR A 171 0.15 7.72 -2.90
N TYR A 172 -0.01 8.51 -1.84
CA TYR A 172 -0.74 9.77 -1.88
C TYR A 172 -0.13 10.74 -0.88
N GLY A 173 0.28 11.92 -1.34
CA GLY A 173 1.04 12.87 -0.53
C GLY A 173 2.25 12.22 0.16
N ASN A 174 2.25 12.21 1.48
CA ASN A 174 3.26 11.66 2.38
C ASN A 174 2.87 10.32 3.00
N GLY A 175 1.86 9.63 2.47
CA GLY A 175 1.44 8.33 2.97
C GLY A 175 0.88 7.43 1.87
N VAL A 176 0.02 6.50 2.28
CA VAL A 176 -0.66 5.58 1.36
C VAL A 176 -2.15 5.48 1.64
N ILE A 177 -2.90 5.36 0.56
CA ILE A 177 -4.34 5.10 0.54
C ILE A 177 -4.59 3.78 -0.16
N HIS A 178 -5.86 3.38 -0.24
CA HIS A 178 -6.27 2.29 -1.13
C HIS A 178 -7.24 2.76 -2.20
N SER A 179 -7.03 2.32 -3.44
CA SER A 179 -7.85 2.67 -4.60
C SER A 179 -7.98 1.48 -5.56
N ALA A 180 -8.81 1.59 -6.59
CA ALA A 180 -8.92 0.57 -7.62
C ALA A 180 -7.54 0.18 -8.16
N CYS A 181 -7.30 -1.12 -8.29
CA CYS A 181 -6.03 -1.64 -8.79
C CYS A 181 -5.84 -1.24 -10.26
N ASP A 182 -4.74 -0.55 -10.54
CA ASP A 182 -4.33 -0.11 -11.87
C ASP A 182 -2.87 -0.54 -12.11
N GLU A 183 -2.70 -1.55 -12.93
CA GLU A 183 -1.39 -2.10 -13.26
C GLU A 183 -0.50 -1.09 -13.99
N SER A 184 -1.08 -0.10 -14.69
CA SER A 184 -0.32 0.95 -15.38
C SER A 184 0.18 2.04 -14.43
N ASN A 185 -0.40 2.13 -13.23
CA ASN A 185 -0.09 3.19 -12.28
C ASN A 185 1.18 2.90 -11.47
N VAL A 186 2.27 3.60 -11.77
CA VAL A 186 3.55 3.50 -11.06
C VAL A 186 3.46 3.88 -9.58
N TYR A 187 2.45 4.66 -9.17
CA TYR A 187 2.18 5.02 -7.78
C TYR A 187 1.53 3.88 -6.97
N GLN A 188 1.08 2.81 -7.64
CA GLN A 188 0.61 1.57 -6.99
C GLN A 188 1.64 0.44 -7.01
N ARG A 189 2.75 0.62 -7.72
CA ARG A 189 3.80 -0.39 -7.86
C ARG A 189 4.88 -0.21 -6.81
N PHE A 190 5.27 -1.32 -6.20
CA PHE A 190 6.29 -1.36 -5.14
C PHE A 190 7.40 -2.35 -5.49
N LYS A 191 8.61 -2.06 -5.02
CA LYS A 191 9.74 -2.98 -4.99
C LYS A 191 9.99 -3.40 -3.55
N LEU A 192 10.18 -4.69 -3.35
CA LEU A 192 10.63 -5.25 -2.07
C LEU A 192 12.16 -5.22 -2.09
N ILE A 193 12.76 -4.46 -1.18
CA ILE A 193 14.21 -4.35 -1.03
C ILE A 193 14.60 -5.16 0.21
N PRO A 194 15.25 -6.32 0.07
CA PRO A 194 15.63 -7.15 1.20
C PRO A 194 16.67 -6.44 2.07
N MET A 195 16.58 -6.68 3.37
CA MET A 195 17.53 -6.21 4.39
C MET A 195 18.33 -7.38 4.96
N SER A 196 19.40 -7.09 5.69
CA SER A 196 20.30 -8.11 6.26
C SER A 196 19.64 -8.98 7.35
N ASN A 197 18.55 -8.50 7.95
CA ASN A 197 17.79 -9.20 8.99
C ASN A 197 16.52 -9.88 8.44
N GLU A 198 16.48 -10.17 7.14
CA GLU A 198 15.36 -10.81 6.43
C GLU A 198 14.06 -9.99 6.38
N ALA A 199 14.02 -8.81 7.01
CA ALA A 199 13.00 -7.81 6.72
C ALA A 199 13.17 -7.26 5.29
N PHE A 200 12.18 -6.51 4.83
CA PHE A 200 12.29 -5.76 3.59
C PHE A 200 11.70 -4.36 3.71
N MET A 201 12.27 -3.44 2.94
CA MET A 201 11.65 -2.14 2.68
C MET A 201 10.72 -2.24 1.49
N LEU A 202 9.64 -1.46 1.52
CA LEU A 202 8.72 -1.30 0.41
C LEU A 202 8.95 0.06 -0.24
N GLN A 203 9.69 0.08 -1.35
CA GLN A 203 9.91 1.29 -2.13
C GLN A 203 8.81 1.43 -3.19
N ASN A 204 8.12 2.55 -3.19
CA ASN A 204 7.20 2.89 -4.27
C ASN A 204 7.95 3.30 -5.54
N THR A 205 7.53 2.80 -6.69
CA THR A 205 8.26 3.04 -7.95
C THR A 205 8.02 4.42 -8.55
N GLY A 206 6.84 5.02 -8.34
CA GLY A 206 6.53 6.37 -8.82
C GLY A 206 7.26 7.46 -8.02
N THR A 207 7.22 7.38 -6.70
CA THR A 207 7.79 8.38 -5.79
C THR A 207 9.25 8.13 -5.40
N LYS A 208 9.75 6.90 -5.58
CA LYS A 208 11.06 6.42 -5.08
C LYS A 208 11.24 6.53 -3.56
N ARG A 209 10.14 6.73 -2.82
CA ARG A 209 10.09 6.77 -1.36
C ARG A 209 9.72 5.41 -0.81
N CYS A 210 10.18 5.13 0.41
CA CYS A 210 9.87 3.90 1.13
C CYS A 210 8.72 4.13 2.10
N LEU A 211 7.93 3.08 2.31
CA LEU A 211 6.97 3.05 3.40
C LEU A 211 7.70 3.16 4.74
N GLN A 212 7.13 3.93 5.65
CA GLN A 212 7.62 4.12 7.00
C GLN A 212 6.48 4.08 8.00
N VAL A 213 6.69 3.37 9.10
CA VAL A 213 5.89 3.41 10.30
C VAL A 213 6.76 3.98 11.40
N PRO A 214 6.65 5.29 11.73
CA PRO A 214 7.52 5.93 12.70
C PRO A 214 7.46 5.26 14.07
N ILE A 215 8.63 4.99 14.67
CA ILE A 215 8.76 4.45 16.03
C ILE A 215 9.51 5.50 16.85
N GLY A 216 8.75 6.31 17.59
CA GLY A 216 9.32 7.36 18.44
C GLY A 216 9.69 6.82 19.82
N ASP A 217 8.84 5.97 20.37
CA ASP A 217 9.02 5.36 21.69
C ASP A 217 8.81 3.84 21.62
N ILE A 218 9.94 3.12 21.75
CA ILE A 218 9.99 1.65 21.67
C ILE A 218 9.25 0.94 22.82
N PHE A 219 8.73 1.64 23.83
CA PHE A 219 7.96 1.03 24.90
C PHE A 219 6.47 1.36 24.83
N TYR A 220 6.08 2.42 24.12
CA TYR A 220 4.70 2.92 24.12
C TYR A 220 4.01 2.90 22.74
N ASP A 221 4.77 2.79 21.64
CA ASP A 221 4.21 2.83 20.29
C ASP A 221 3.63 1.49 19.82
N PHE A 222 3.86 0.40 20.58
CA PHE A 222 3.40 -0.95 20.25
C PHE A 222 1.90 -1.19 20.44
N HIS A 223 1.15 -0.28 21.09
CA HIS A 223 -0.31 -0.37 21.27
C HIS A 223 -1.06 0.80 20.64
N ARG A 224 -0.40 1.52 19.72
CA ARG A 224 -0.96 2.71 19.09
C ARG A 224 -1.31 2.46 17.64
N VAL A 225 -2.37 3.14 17.21
CA VAL A 225 -2.65 3.27 15.79
C VAL A 225 -1.49 3.99 15.13
N SER A 226 -0.83 3.32 14.20
CA SER A 226 0.35 3.83 13.54
C SER A 226 -0.02 4.43 12.19
N GLY A 227 0.42 5.66 11.94
CA GLY A 227 0.32 6.26 10.60
C GLY A 227 1.31 5.58 9.65
N ILE A 228 0.88 5.35 8.42
CA ILE A 228 1.73 4.79 7.37
C ILE A 228 2.18 5.92 6.44
N TYR A 229 3.46 6.24 6.51
CA TYR A 229 4.06 7.37 5.81
C TYR A 229 4.96 6.92 4.65
N LEU A 230 5.33 7.88 3.82
CA LEU A 230 6.40 7.76 2.85
C LEU A 230 7.59 8.59 3.32
N SER A 231 8.80 8.09 3.16
CA SER A 231 10.02 8.85 3.42
C SER A 231 11.15 8.38 2.51
N THR A 232 12.30 9.07 2.58
CA THR A 232 13.48 8.64 1.84
C THR A 232 13.89 7.25 2.31
N CYS A 233 14.13 6.33 1.37
CA CYS A 233 14.59 4.98 1.68
C CYS A 233 15.95 5.04 2.37
N ASN A 234 16.05 4.50 3.58
CA ASN A 234 17.27 4.43 4.35
C ASN A 234 17.80 2.99 4.27
N ALA A 235 18.98 2.79 3.68
CA ALA A 235 19.59 1.46 3.58
C ALA A 235 20.41 1.07 4.83
N GLY A 236 20.58 1.98 5.79
CA GLY A 236 21.26 1.71 7.06
C GLY A 236 20.31 1.15 8.13
N ASP A 237 20.79 1.13 9.37
CA ASP A 237 20.00 0.69 10.54
C ASP A 237 18.77 1.59 10.72
N ASN A 238 17.61 1.09 10.30
CA ASN A 238 16.33 1.75 10.50
C ASN A 238 15.27 0.69 10.82
N LEU A 239 14.54 0.86 11.91
CA LEU A 239 13.47 -0.05 12.32
C LEU A 239 12.14 0.32 11.64
N ASP A 240 11.94 1.61 11.43
CA ASP A 240 10.68 2.21 10.98
C ASP A 240 10.30 1.89 9.53
N GLN A 241 11.24 1.46 8.67
CA GLN A 241 10.93 1.06 7.27
C GLN A 241 11.00 -0.45 7.07
N GLN A 242 11.14 -1.21 8.15
CA GLN A 242 11.17 -2.68 8.11
C GLN A 242 9.76 -3.25 8.10
N PHE A 243 9.48 -4.09 7.11
CA PHE A 243 8.28 -4.88 7.03
C PHE A 243 8.59 -6.37 6.97
N TYR A 244 7.66 -7.15 7.52
CA TYR A 244 7.68 -8.59 7.56
C TYR A 244 6.41 -9.12 6.88
N ILE A 245 6.56 -10.15 6.05
CA ILE A 245 5.44 -10.94 5.55
C ILE A 245 5.15 -11.99 6.61
N ILE A 246 3.98 -11.90 7.23
CA ILE A 246 3.54 -12.85 8.24
C ILE A 246 2.33 -13.62 7.75
N PRO A 247 2.05 -14.80 8.34
CA PRO A 247 0.80 -15.50 8.08
C PRO A 247 -0.41 -14.60 8.34
N PRO A 248 -1.45 -14.70 7.51
CA PRO A 248 -2.68 -13.96 7.72
C PRO A 248 -3.35 -14.36 9.07
N PRO A 249 -3.93 -13.40 9.81
CA PRO A 249 -4.43 -13.61 11.17
C PRO A 249 -5.82 -14.25 11.19
N PHE A 250 -5.93 -15.47 10.68
CA PHE A 250 -7.12 -16.31 10.77
C PHE A 250 -6.91 -17.50 11.69
N LEU A 251 -8.02 -18.15 12.09
CA LEU A 251 -7.98 -19.41 12.84
C LEU A 251 -7.38 -20.52 11.95
N ILE A 252 -6.26 -21.09 12.38
CA ILE A 252 -5.56 -22.16 11.67
C ILE A 252 -5.86 -23.50 12.37
N ARG A 253 -6.11 -24.54 11.59
CA ARG A 253 -6.17 -25.93 12.10
C ARG A 253 -4.77 -26.53 12.08
N PRO A 254 -4.32 -27.20 13.16
CA PRO A 254 -3.06 -27.94 13.14
C PRO A 254 -3.03 -28.94 11.97
N LEU A 255 -1.89 -29.05 11.29
CA LEU A 255 -1.71 -29.96 10.17
C LEU A 255 -1.66 -31.43 10.60
N TYR A 256 -1.38 -31.69 11.88
CA TYR A 256 -1.34 -33.03 12.46
C TYR A 256 -2.51 -33.25 13.42
N ASP A 257 -3.18 -34.38 13.24
CA ASP A 257 -4.20 -34.89 14.15
C ASP A 257 -3.50 -35.46 15.39
N ARG A 258 -3.80 -34.91 16.58
CA ARG A 258 -3.39 -35.51 17.86
C ARG A 258 -4.33 -36.68 18.15
N ARG A 259 -4.05 -37.82 17.53
CA ARG A 259 -4.52 -39.13 18.01
C ARG A 259 -3.59 -39.67 19.07
#